data_AF-A0A7K2X7M9-F1
#
_entry.id   AF-A0A7K2X7M9-F1
#
_cell.length_a   1.000
_cell.length_b   1.000
_cell.length_c   1.000
_cell.angle_alpha   90.00
_cell.angle_beta   90.00
_cell.angle_gamma   90.00
#
_symmetry.space_group_name_H-M   'P 1'
#
loop_
_entity.id
_entity.type
_entity.pdbx_description
1 polymer ?
#
loop_
_entity_poly.entity_id
_entity_poly.type
_entity_poly.pdbx_seq_one_letter_code
_entity_poly.pdbx_strand_id
1 'polypeptide(L)' 'MSIELRHLRCFLAIAEESSLTRAAARLHLTQPAVSRTLAALERHLGVRLVDRSTHHLALTA' A
#
# COMPACT_ATOMS: atom_id res chain seq x y z
N MET A 1 0.84 13.35 -11.63
CA MET A 1 -0.50 13.36 -11.00
C MET A 1 -0.32 13.83 -9.56
N SER A 2 -1.37 14.01 -8.77
CA SER A 2 -1.27 14.48 -7.38
C SER A 2 -1.55 13.34 -6.39
N ILE A 3 -1.18 13.50 -5.13
CA ILE A 3 -1.53 12.57 -4.05
C ILE A 3 -3.01 12.74 -3.70
N GLU A 4 -3.79 11.68 -3.83
CA GLU A 4 -5.20 11.60 -3.44
C GLU A 4 -5.39 10.81 -2.12
N LEU A 5 -6.52 11.05 -1.45
CA LEU A 5 -6.87 10.39 -0.18
C LEU A 5 -6.93 8.85 -0.28
N ARG A 6 -7.25 8.31 -1.47
CA ARG A 6 -7.21 6.85 -1.72
C ARG A 6 -5.82 6.27 -1.53
N HIS A 7 -4.76 7.02 -1.84
CA HIS A 7 -3.38 6.57 -1.65
C HIS A 7 -3.05 6.44 -0.16
N LEU A 8 -3.42 7.44 0.63
CA LEU A 8 -3.18 7.46 2.07
C LEU A 8 -3.99 6.38 2.80
N ARG A 9 -5.28 6.20 2.42
CA ARG A 9 -6.12 5.11 2.93
C ARG A 9 -5.56 3.72 2.58
N CYS A 10 -5.05 3.57 1.36
CA CYS A 10 -4.39 2.34 0.93
C CYS A 10 -3.16 2.04 1.80
N PHE A 11 -2.28 3.02 1.96
CA PHE A 11 -1.07 2.87 2.78
C PHE A 11 -1.40 2.57 4.25
N LEU A 12 -2.34 3.30 4.85
CA LEU A 12 -2.77 3.07 6.24
C LEU A 12 -3.33 1.66 6.44
N ALA A 13 -4.19 1.20 5.53
CA ALA A 13 -4.71 -0.17 5.60
C ALA A 13 -3.60 -1.23 5.49
N ILE A 14 -2.58 -1.00 4.65
CA ILE A 14 -1.43 -1.91 4.55
C ILE A 14 -0.61 -1.92 5.84
N ALA A 15 -0.37 -0.73 6.42
CA ALA A 15 0.38 -0.57 7.66
C ALA A 15 -0.30 -1.28 8.83
N GLU A 16 -1.63 -1.15 8.96
CA GLU A 16 -2.40 -1.78 10.02
C GLU A 16 -2.52 -3.29 9.83
N GLU A 17 -2.75 -3.75 8.60
CA GLU A 17 -2.98 -5.16 8.33
C GLU A 17 -1.70 -5.98 8.20
N SER A 18 -0.54 -5.35 7.97
CA SER A 18 0.72 -6.03 7.59
C SER A 18 0.53 -7.05 6.45
N SER A 19 -0.43 -6.82 5.56
CA SER A 19 -0.81 -7.75 4.49
C SER A 19 -1.58 -7.04 3.38
N LEU A 20 -1.09 -7.16 2.13
CA LEU A 20 -1.77 -6.61 0.95
C LEU A 20 -3.14 -7.27 0.72
N THR A 21 -3.27 -8.56 1.01
CA THR A 21 -4.52 -9.31 0.82
C THR A 21 -5.58 -8.88 1.82
N ARG A 22 -5.22 -8.74 3.11
CA ARG A 22 -6.16 -8.24 4.13
C ARG A 22 -6.52 -6.77 3.91
N ALA A 23 -5.54 -5.93 3.55
CA ALA A 23 -5.80 -4.53 3.19
C ALA A 23 -6.75 -4.40 2.00
N ALA A 24 -6.60 -5.25 0.98
CA ALA A 24 -7.51 -5.30 -0.16
C ALA A 24 -8.93 -5.70 0.25
N ALA A 25 -9.07 -6.75 1.07
CA ALA A 25 -10.37 -7.17 1.60
C ALA A 25 -11.04 -6.04 2.40
N ARG A 26 -10.31 -5.37 3.29
CA ARG A 26 -10.80 -4.25 4.10
C ARG A 26 -11.23 -3.03 3.27
N LEU A 27 -10.55 -2.78 2.17
CA LEU A 27 -10.87 -1.67 1.26
C LEU A 27 -11.91 -2.06 0.19
N HIS A 28 -12.41 -3.30 0.19
CA HIS A 28 -13.26 -3.85 -0.87
C HIS A 28 -12.63 -3.72 -2.27
N LEU A 29 -11.32 -3.97 -2.35
CA LEU A 29 -10.52 -3.90 -3.57
C LEU A 29 -9.87 -5.26 -3.86
N THR A 30 -9.34 -5.39 -5.07
CA THR A 30 -8.45 -6.51 -5.40
C THR A 30 -7.03 -6.21 -4.90
N GLN A 31 -6.26 -7.26 -4.60
CA GLN A 31 -4.85 -7.12 -4.21
C GLN A 31 -4.00 -6.37 -5.28
N PRO A 32 -4.18 -6.60 -6.60
CA PRO A 32 -3.50 -5.81 -7.63
C PRO A 32 -3.86 -4.31 -7.58
N ALA A 33 -5.11 -3.95 -7.27
CA ALA A 33 -5.53 -2.56 -7.16
C ALA A 33 -4.86 -1.84 -5.98
N VAL A 34 -4.77 -2.51 -4.82
CA VAL A 34 -4.02 -2.01 -3.65
C VAL A 34 -2.54 -1.83 -3.98
N SER A 35 -1.90 -2.84 -4.59
CA SER A 35 -0.49 -2.78 -5.01
C SER A 35 -0.22 -1.60 -5.96
N ARG A 36 -1.10 -1.38 -6.96
CA ARG A 36 -1.00 -0.26 -7.90
C ARG A 36 -1.16 1.10 -7.20
N THR A 37 -2.08 1.18 -6.25
CA THR A 37 -2.36 2.40 -5.48
C THR A 37 -1.18 2.77 -4.57
N LEU A 38 -0.58 1.78 -3.90
CA LEU A 38 0.66 1.97 -3.13
C LEU A 38 1.81 2.41 -4.03
N ALA A 39 2.05 1.71 -5.15
CA ALA A 39 3.12 2.06 -6.08
C ALA A 39 2.93 3.45 -6.70
N ALA A 40 1.68 3.92 -6.86
CA ALA A 40 1.42 5.29 -7.27
C ALA A 40 1.86 6.29 -6.18
N LEU A 41 1.55 6.02 -4.91
CA LEU A 41 1.99 6.86 -3.78
C LEU A 41 3.52 6.92 -3.69
N GLU A 42 4.18 5.77 -3.68
CA GLU A 42 5.64 5.66 -3.61
C GLU A 42 6.32 6.44 -4.74
N ARG A 43 5.79 6.35 -5.97
CA ARG A 43 6.29 7.16 -7.10
C ARG A 43 6.10 8.67 -6.92
N HIS A 44 5.02 9.11 -6.28
CA HIS A 44 4.82 10.55 -6.03
C HIS A 44 5.75 11.06 -4.93
N LEU A 45 6.06 10.22 -3.95
CA LEU A 45 6.97 10.57 -2.85
C LEU A 45 8.45 10.36 -3.20
N GLY A 46 8.74 9.59 -4.25
CA GLY A 46 10.12 9.23 -4.64
C GLY A 46 10.78 8.26 -3.67
N VAL A 47 10.02 7.62 -2.79
CA VAL A 47 10.51 6.69 -1.76
C VAL A 47 9.63 5.45 -1.71
N ARG A 48 10.22 4.32 -1.30
CA ARG A 48 9.45 3.14 -0.90
C ARG A 48 8.90 3.38 0.49
N LEU A 49 7.65 3.00 0.71
CA LEU A 49 6.97 3.08 2.01
C LEU A 49 6.83 1.72 2.66
N VAL A 50 6.88 0.66 1.84
CA VAL A 50 6.71 -0.73 2.28
C VAL A 50 7.84 -1.57 1.71
N ASP A 51 8.51 -2.31 2.60
CA ASP A 51 9.35 -3.41 2.20
C ASP A 51 8.55 -4.71 2.14
N ARG A 52 8.62 -5.39 0.99
CA ARG A 52 7.89 -6.64 0.75
C ARG A 52 8.87 -7.70 0.28
N SER A 53 8.97 -8.77 1.04
CA SER A 53 9.61 -10.03 0.66
C SER A 53 8.54 -11.11 0.47
N THR A 54 8.92 -12.27 -0.06
CA THR A 54 8.01 -13.40 -0.28
C THR A 54 7.29 -13.84 1.00
N HIS A 55 7.88 -13.58 2.17
CA HIS A 55 7.37 -14.04 3.47
C HIS A 55 7.04 -12.90 4.45
N HIS A 56 7.35 -11.64 4.10
CA HIS A 56 7.22 -10.53 5.05
C HIS A 56 6.81 -9.23 4.36
N LEU A 57 5.98 -8.45 5.04
CA LEU A 57 5.61 -7.09 4.66
C LEU A 57 5.83 -6.19 5.87
N ALA A 58 6.72 -5.20 5.72
CA ALA A 58 7.09 -4.24 6.76
C ALA A 58 7.04 -2.81 6.23
N LEU A 59 6.88 -1.84 7.12
CA LEU A 59 7.09 -0.44 6.78
C LEU A 59 8.59 -0.16 6.65
N THR A 60 8.96 0.73 5.74
CA THR A 60 10.31 1.26 5.67
C THR A 60 10.58 2.17 6.87
N ALA A 61 11.84 2.25 7.31
CA ALA A 61 12.29 3.15 8.38
C ALA A 61 12.32 4.62 7.95
#